data_AF-A0A0X3TBR6-F1
#
_entry.id   AF-A0A0X3TBR6-F1
#
_cell.length_a   1.000
_cell.length_b   1.000
_cell.length_c   1.000
_cell.angle_alpha   90.00
_cell.angle_beta   90.00
_cell.angle_gamma   90.00
#
_symmetry.space_group_name_H-M   'P 1'
#
loop_
_entity.id
_entity.type
_entity.pdbx_description
1 polymer ?
#
loop_
_entity_poly.entity_id
_entity_poly.type
_entity_poly.pdbx_seq_one_letter_code
_entity_poly.pdbx_strand_id
1 'polypeptide(L)'
;MALSQIERLKMLRLACRRGNSETESLLMAYWQNLFAMAEESGLNETRLTQFERLLQVNDQDLMQWCLRPDTAPDEWQPMLEAIRAAYRNASESNVWPAP
;
A
#
# COMPACT_ATOMS: atom_id res chain seq x y z
N MET A 1 -10.86 -8.57 -21.75
CA MET A 1 -9.47 -8.07 -21.72
C MET A 1 -9.08 -7.94 -20.26
N ALA A 2 -7.98 -8.56 -19.83
CA ALA A 2 -7.46 -8.34 -18.49
C ALA A 2 -6.88 -6.91 -18.42
N LEU A 3 -7.10 -6.21 -17.30
CA LEU A 3 -6.53 -4.88 -17.08
C LEU A 3 -5.01 -4.98 -16.93
N SER A 4 -4.29 -4.02 -17.49
CA SER A 4 -2.85 -3.90 -17.28
C SER A 4 -2.51 -3.61 -15.81
N GLN A 5 -1.26 -3.88 -15.40
CA GLN A 5 -0.80 -3.61 -14.04
C GLN A 5 -0.97 -2.13 -13.65
N ILE A 6 -0.70 -1.21 -14.59
CA ILE A 6 -0.86 0.23 -14.40
C ILE A 6 -2.33 0.62 -14.22
N GLU A 7 -3.25 0.04 -14.98
CA GLU A 7 -4.68 0.28 -14.82
C GLU A 7 -5.19 -0.21 -13.46
N ARG A 8 -4.75 -1.40 -13.03
CA ARG A 8 -5.04 -1.93 -11.69
C ARG A 8 -4.52 -0.98 -10.61
N LEU A 9 -3.26 -0.55 -10.70
CA LEU A 9 -2.69 0.41 -9.76
C LEU A 9 -3.48 1.72 -9.72
N LYS A 10 -3.90 2.28 -10.86
CA LYS A 10 -4.72 3.49 -10.88
C LYS A 10 -6.04 3.32 -10.12
N MET A 11 -6.69 2.16 -10.21
CA MET A 11 -7.88 1.86 -9.40
C MET A 11 -7.54 1.71 -7.91
N LEU A 12 -6.42 1.06 -7.59
CA LEU A 12 -5.99 0.87 -6.20
C LEU A 12 -5.65 2.17 -5.49
N ARG A 13 -5.20 3.20 -6.22
CA ARG A 13 -5.02 4.54 -5.67
C ARG A 13 -6.29 5.05 -5.01
N LEU A 14 -7.45 4.79 -5.61
CA LEU A 14 -8.74 5.20 -5.04
C LEU A 14 -9.10 4.34 -3.83
N ALA A 15 -8.80 3.03 -3.85
CA ALA A 15 -9.04 2.12 -2.72
C ALA A 15 -8.09 2.36 -1.52
N CYS A 16 -7.00 3.10 -1.72
CA CYS A 16 -6.14 3.59 -0.64
C CYS A 16 -6.75 4.77 0.12
N ARG A 17 -7.80 5.42 -0.42
CA ARG A 17 -8.48 6.52 0.28
C ARG A 17 -9.28 5.98 1.46
N ARG A 18 -9.03 6.49 2.66
CA ARG A 18 -9.57 5.93 3.91
C ARG A 18 -10.07 7.04 4.82
N GLY A 19 -10.97 6.68 5.75
CA GLY A 19 -11.51 7.63 6.73
C GLY A 19 -10.48 8.12 7.75
N ASN A 20 -9.26 7.60 7.74
CA ASN A 20 -8.18 7.99 8.64
C ASN A 20 -6.90 8.31 7.84
N SER A 21 -6.27 9.45 8.15
CA SER A 21 -5.13 9.99 7.40
C SER A 21 -3.84 9.19 7.60
N GLU A 22 -3.66 8.56 8.76
CA GLU A 22 -2.46 7.78 9.08
C GLU A 22 -2.36 6.52 8.20
N THR A 23 -3.43 5.71 8.15
CA THR A 23 -3.48 4.51 7.29
C THR A 23 -3.46 4.90 5.83
N GLU A 24 -4.20 5.95 5.44
CA GLU A 24 -4.16 6.46 4.07
C GLU A 24 -2.73 6.81 3.64
N SER A 25 -1.97 7.53 4.48
CA SER A 25 -0.60 7.94 4.18
C SER A 25 0.34 6.74 4.01
N LEU A 26 0.21 5.73 4.87
CA LEU A 26 0.96 4.47 4.76
C LEU A 26 0.68 3.75 3.44
N LEU A 27 -0.60 3.54 3.13
CA LEU A 27 -1.04 2.85 1.91
C LEU A 27 -0.63 3.63 0.65
N MET A 28 -0.75 4.95 0.67
CA MET A 28 -0.39 5.82 -0.45
C MET A 28 1.12 5.82 -0.71
N ALA A 29 1.96 5.76 0.33
CA ALA A 29 3.40 5.64 0.16
C ALA A 29 3.78 4.30 -0.50
N TYR A 30 3.14 3.21 -0.07
CA TYR A 30 3.35 1.91 -0.70
C TYR A 30 2.85 1.87 -2.14
N TRP A 31 1.67 2.44 -2.41
CA TRP A 31 1.12 2.54 -3.75
C TRP A 31 2.06 3.29 -4.70
N GLN A 32 2.66 4.40 -4.26
CA GLN A 32 3.65 5.15 -5.05
C GLN A 32 4.88 4.31 -5.37
N ASN A 33 5.38 3.56 -4.39
CA ASN A 33 6.51 2.65 -4.59
C ASN A 33 6.16 1.59 -5.65
N LEU A 34 4.98 0.96 -5.55
CA LEU A 34 4.52 0.02 -6.56
C LEU A 34 4.37 0.67 -7.94
N PHE A 35 3.84 1.89 -8.01
CA PHE A 35 3.67 2.61 -9.26
C PHE A 35 5.02 2.88 -9.95
N ALA A 36 6.02 3.37 -9.21
CA ALA A 36 7.37 3.57 -9.72
C ALA A 36 8.00 2.26 -10.23
N MET A 37 7.90 1.17 -9.46
CA MET A 37 8.40 -0.14 -9.88
C MET A 37 7.72 -0.65 -11.17
N ALA A 38 6.41 -0.42 -11.31
CA ALA A 38 5.68 -0.82 -12.50
C ALA A 38 6.10 -0.04 -13.74
N GLU A 39 6.45 1.24 -13.60
CA GLU A 39 6.96 2.07 -14.70
C GLU A 39 8.39 1.72 -15.09
N GLU A 40 9.27 1.41 -14.12
CA GLU A 40 10.69 1.16 -14.38
C GLU A 40 11.00 -0.24 -14.91
N SER A 41 10.36 -1.27 -14.35
CA SER A 41 10.77 -2.67 -14.59
C SER A 41 9.62 -3.67 -14.64
N GLY A 42 8.38 -3.21 -14.46
CA GLY A 42 7.21 -4.06 -14.33
C GLY A 42 7.05 -4.63 -12.92
N LEU A 43 5.80 -4.87 -12.51
CA LEU A 43 5.49 -5.31 -11.15
C LEU A 43 5.40 -6.83 -11.03
N ASN A 44 5.69 -7.37 -9.85
CA ASN A 44 5.34 -8.75 -9.53
C ASN A 44 3.81 -8.87 -9.33
N GLU A 45 3.15 -9.67 -10.17
CA GLU A 45 1.71 -9.88 -10.11
C GLU A 45 1.20 -10.42 -8.76
N THR A 46 2.03 -11.20 -8.07
CA THR A 46 1.70 -11.73 -6.74
C THR A 46 1.59 -10.60 -5.71
N ARG A 47 2.52 -9.63 -5.77
CA ARG A 47 2.49 -8.46 -4.86
C ARG A 47 1.29 -7.57 -5.14
N LEU A 48 1.00 -7.32 -6.42
CA LEU A 48 -0.17 -6.53 -6.81
C LEU A 48 -1.46 -7.19 -6.30
N THR A 49 -1.59 -8.50 -6.49
CA THR A 49 -2.79 -9.26 -6.07
C THR A 49 -2.93 -9.32 -4.55
N GLN A 50 -1.83 -9.47 -3.81
CA GLN A 50 -1.87 -9.40 -2.36
C GLN A 50 -2.29 -8.01 -1.86
N PHE A 51 -1.79 -6.94 -2.49
CA PHE A 51 -2.16 -5.58 -2.12
C PHE A 51 -3.63 -5.27 -2.42
N GLU A 52 -4.14 -5.76 -3.56
CA GLU A 52 -5.57 -5.70 -3.87
C GLU A 52 -6.42 -6.37 -2.80
N ARG A 53 -6.01 -7.56 -2.33
CA ARG A 53 -6.73 -8.28 -1.27
C ARG A 53 -6.65 -7.54 0.06
N LEU A 54 -5.50 -6.98 0.42
CA LEU A 54 -5.34 -6.18 1.63
C LEU A 54 -6.30 -4.97 1.62
N LEU A 55 -6.48 -4.31 0.48
CA LEU A 55 -7.40 -3.18 0.37
C LEU A 55 -8.89 -3.58 0.44
N GLN A 56 -9.23 -4.86 0.35
CA GLN A 56 -10.60 -5.35 0.63
C GLN A 56 -10.85 -5.59 2.12
N VAL A 57 -9.81 -5.56 2.95
CA VAL A 57 -9.96 -5.67 4.41
C VAL A 57 -10.68 -4.43 4.95
N ASN A 58 -11.48 -4.63 6.00
CA ASN A 58 -12.19 -3.56 6.68
C ASN A 58 -11.21 -2.50 7.23
N ASP A 59 -11.60 -1.23 7.16
CA ASP A 59 -10.85 -0.09 7.67
C ASP A 59 -10.36 -0.26 9.11
N GLN A 60 -11.20 -0.84 9.98
CA GLN A 60 -10.87 -1.04 11.39
C GLN A 60 -9.68 -2.01 11.57
N ASP A 61 -9.74 -3.17 10.91
CA ASP A 61 -8.69 -4.18 10.98
C ASP A 61 -7.42 -3.66 10.32
N LEU A 62 -7.54 -3.01 9.15
CA LEU A 62 -6.42 -2.47 8.41
C LEU A 62 -5.69 -1.38 9.22
N MET A 63 -6.44 -0.47 9.86
CA MET A 63 -5.88 0.53 10.77
C MET A 63 -5.17 -0.14 11.95
N GLN A 64 -5.81 -1.12 12.58
CA GLN A 64 -5.23 -1.83 13.71
C GLN A 64 -3.91 -2.51 13.31
N TRP A 65 -3.86 -3.18 12.17
CA TRP A 65 -2.68 -3.87 11.67
C TRP A 65 -1.56 -2.92 11.26
N CYS A 66 -1.89 -1.76 10.68
CA CYS A 66 -0.91 -0.74 10.35
C CYS A 66 -0.24 -0.17 11.61
N LEU A 67 -1.02 0.11 12.66
CA LEU A 67 -0.52 0.64 13.93
C LEU A 67 0.17 -0.43 14.77
N ARG A 68 -0.39 -1.64 14.79
CA ARG A 68 0.05 -2.81 15.57
C ARG A 68 0.21 -4.03 14.67
N PRO A 69 1.34 -4.15 13.94
CA PRO A 69 1.58 -5.28 13.05
C PRO A 69 1.55 -6.62 13.77
N ASP A 70 1.90 -6.66 15.06
CA ASP A 70 1.81 -7.83 15.93
C ASP A 70 0.41 -8.46 16.00
N THR A 71 -0.62 -7.71 15.63
CA THR A 71 -2.03 -8.18 15.65
C THR A 71 -2.52 -8.66 14.29
N ALA A 72 -1.72 -8.50 13.23
CA ALA A 72 -2.07 -8.95 11.90
C ALA A 72 -1.80 -10.46 11.73
N PRO A 73 -2.65 -11.18 10.99
CA PRO A 73 -2.36 -12.54 10.55
C PRO A 73 -1.00 -12.65 9.87
N ASP A 74 -0.32 -13.79 10.04
CA ASP A 74 1.03 -14.04 9.49
C ASP A 74 1.12 -13.79 7.97
N GLU A 75 0.03 -14.00 7.23
CA GLU A 75 -0.03 -13.74 5.79
C GLU A 75 0.17 -12.26 5.43
N TRP A 76 -0.23 -11.33 6.30
CA TRP A 76 -0.19 -9.89 6.05
C TRP A 76 1.07 -9.23 6.59
N GLN A 77 1.74 -9.85 7.57
CA GLN A 77 3.00 -9.38 8.16
C GLN A 77 4.02 -8.86 7.13
N PRO A 78 4.41 -9.64 6.08
CA PRO A 78 5.42 -9.17 5.13
C PRO A 78 4.94 -7.95 4.32
N MET A 79 3.65 -7.85 4.03
CA MET A 79 3.09 -6.73 3.28
C MET A 79 3.00 -5.46 4.14
N LEU A 80 2.56 -5.59 5.39
CA LEU A 80 2.50 -4.47 6.33
C LEU A 80 3.89 -3.93 6.65
N GLU A 81 4.88 -4.80 6.77
CA GLU A 81 6.28 -4.41 6.93
C GLU A 81 6.77 -3.62 5.70
N ALA A 82 6.47 -4.10 4.49
CA ALA A 82 6.81 -3.42 3.25
C ALA A 82 6.12 -2.04 3.11
N ILE A 83 4.86 -1.93 3.53
CA ILE A 83 4.11 -0.66 3.56
C ILE A 83 4.80 0.34 4.49
N ARG A 84 5.15 -0.08 5.71
CA ARG A 84 5.84 0.77 6.68
C ARG A 84 7.24 1.15 6.21
N ALA A 85 7.96 0.24 5.57
CA ALA A 85 9.27 0.53 4.98
C ALA A 85 9.16 1.57 3.85
N ALA A 86 8.17 1.43 2.95
CA ALA A 86 7.92 2.41 1.90
C ALA A 86 7.60 3.79 2.48
N TYR A 87 6.80 3.86 3.54
CA TYR A 87 6.49 5.11 4.22
C TYR A 87 7.71 5.76 4.88
N ARG A 88 8.56 4.99 5.57
CA ARG A 88 9.83 5.50 6.13
C ARG A 88 10.73 6.06 5.03
N ASN A 89 10.93 5.30 3.95
CA ASN A 89 11.75 5.73 2.82
C ASN A 89 11.20 7.01 2.16
N ALA A 90 9.87 7.13 2.06
CA ALA A 90 9.20 8.33 1.54
C ALA A 90 9.29 9.53 2.49
N SER A 91 9.36 9.30 3.80
CA SER A 91 9.58 10.36 4.79
C SER A 91 11.03 10.86 4.80
N GLU A 92 11.99 9.98 4.55
CA GLU A 92 13.43 10.30 4.49
C GLU A 92 13.80 10.97 3.17
N SER A 93 13.18 10.54 2.07
CA SER A 93 13.25 11.21 0.78
C SER A 93 12.25 12.36 0.80
N ASN A 94 12.61 13.53 1.34
CA ASN A 94 11.87 14.80 1.50
C ASN A 94 10.85 15.20 0.38
N VAL A 95 9.91 14.34 0.08
CA VAL A 95 8.92 14.35 -1.02
C VAL A 95 7.58 13.92 -0.41
N TRP A 96 7.23 14.49 0.73
CA TRP A 96 5.84 14.53 1.15
C TRP A 96 5.55 15.90 1.79
N PRO A 97 4.61 16.69 1.25
CA PRO A 97 4.13 17.86 1.95
C PRO A 97 3.43 17.38 3.22
N ALA A 98 3.85 17.90 4.37
CA ALA A 98 3.10 17.81 5.61
C ALA A 98 1.67 18.39 5.38
N PRO A 99 0.64 17.86 6.08
CA PRO A 99 -0.72 18.39 5.99
C PRO A 99 -0.81 19.88 6.33
#